data_AF-A0A7C4P0P9-F1
#
_entry.id   AF-A0A7C4P0P9-F1
#
_cell.length_a   1.000
_cell.length_b   1.000
_cell.length_c   1.000
_cell.angle_alpha   90.00
_cell.angle_beta   90.00
_cell.angle_gamma   90.00
#
_symmetry.space_group_name_H-M   'P 1'
#
loop_
_entity.id
_entity.type
_entity.pdbx_description
1 polymer ?
#
loop_
_entity_poly.entity_id
_entity_poly.type
_entity_poly.pdbx_seq_one_letter_code
_entity_poly.pdbx_strand_id
1 'polypeptide(L)' 'MPYTYIIYSPSADRFYIGSTADDILQRIRRHNAHHKGFTAMANDWSLVYC' A
#
# COMPACT_ATOMS: atom_id res chain seq x y z
N MET A 1 9.57 -14.62 4.19
CA MET A 1 9.09 -14.41 5.57
C MET A 1 8.05 -13.30 5.50
N PRO A 2 6.83 -13.47 6.02
CA PRO A 2 5.85 -12.38 6.00
C PRO A 2 6.30 -11.25 6.92
N TYR A 3 6.07 -10.01 6.50
CA TYR A 3 6.33 -8.80 7.28
C TYR A 3 5.15 -7.84 7.15
N THR A 4 5.04 -6.94 8.12
CA THR A 4 4.01 -5.91 8.19
C THR A 4 4.57 -4.61 7.65
N TYR A 5 3.79 -3.91 6.84
CA TYR A 5 4.15 -2.61 6.29
C TYR A 5 3.04 -1.60 6.52
N ILE A 6 3.42 -0.33 6.48
CA ILE A 6 2.48 0.78 6.54
C ILE A 6 2.72 1.65 5.31
N ILE A 7 1.65 1.95 4.58
CA ILE A 7 1.63 2.92 3.48
C ILE A 7 0.73 4.10 3.83
N TYR A 8 1.05 5.28 3.30
CA TYR A 8 0.27 6.50 3.44
C TYR A 8 -0.08 7.05 2.07
N SER A 9 -1.29 7.60 1.93
CA SER A 9 -1.73 8.35 0.76
C SER A 9 -2.05 9.79 1.19
N PRO A 10 -1.32 10.80 0.66
CA PRO A 10 -1.64 12.21 0.87
C PRO A 10 -3.01 12.59 0.29
N SER A 11 -3.37 12.08 -0.91
CA SER A 11 -4.64 12.41 -1.55
C SER A 11 -5.87 11.89 -0.78
N ALA A 12 -5.76 10.73 -0.13
CA ALA A 12 -6.82 10.16 0.69
C ALA A 12 -6.73 10.57 2.17
N ASP A 13 -5.61 11.18 2.59
CA ASP A 13 -5.21 11.43 3.97
C ASP A 13 -5.42 10.21 4.88
N ARG A 14 -4.88 9.05 4.45
CA ARG A 14 -5.12 7.76 5.10
C ARG A 14 -3.86 6.92 5.17
N PHE A 15 -3.76 6.17 6.26
CA PHE A 15 -2.82 5.07 6.41
C PHE A 15 -3.48 3.74 6.09
N TYR A 16 -2.71 2.82 5.51
CA TYR A 16 -3.09 1.42 5.36
C TYR A 16 -1.98 0.54 5.94
N ILE A 17 -2.39 -0.37 6.83
CA ILE A 17 -1.51 -1.35 7.47
C ILE A 17 -1.80 -2.68 6.81
N GLY A 18 -0.76 -3.29 6.25
CA GLY A 18 -0.88 -4.56 5.54
C GLY A 18 0.24 -5.50 5.91
N SER A 19 0.09 -6.76 5.52
CA SER A 19 1.15 -7.75 5.54
C SER A 19 1.37 -8.32 4.15
N THR A 20 2.61 -8.73 3.87
CA THR A 20 2.95 -9.37 2.60
C THR A 20 4.09 -10.37 2.82
N ALA A 21 4.05 -11.45 2.03
CA ALA A 21 5.19 -12.35 1.85
C ALA A 21 5.92 -12.10 0.51
N ASP A 22 5.35 -11.24 -0.35
CA ASP A 22 5.93 -10.77 -1.61
C ASP A 22 6.91 -9.61 -1.39
N ASP A 23 7.59 -9.21 -2.47
CA ASP A 23 8.37 -7.96 -2.55
C ASP A 23 7.51 -6.71 -2.27
N ILE A 24 8.01 -5.81 -1.41
CA ILE A 24 7.26 -4.63 -0.94
C ILE A 24 7.02 -3.64 -2.08
N LEU A 25 7.98 -3.46 -2.98
CA LEU A 25 7.87 -2.50 -4.08
C LEU A 25 6.81 -2.96 -5.08
N GLN A 26 6.77 -4.26 -5.40
CA GLN A 26 5.70 -4.82 -6.21
C GLN A 26 4.34 -4.69 -5.53
N ARG A 27 4.27 -4.87 -4.20
CA ARG A 27 3.02 -4.70 -3.46
C ARG A 27 2.51 -3.26 -3.53
N ILE A 28 3.37 -2.26 -3.34
CA ILE A 28 3.01 -0.84 -3.46
C ILE A 28 2.57 -0.50 -4.89
N ARG A 29 3.25 -1.03 -5.92
CA ARG A 29 2.83 -0.87 -7.32
C ARG A 29 1.40 -1.37 -7.57
N ARG A 30 1.01 -2.48 -6.95
CA ARG A 30 -0.37 -3.00 -7.03
C ARG A 30 -1.38 -2.07 -6.35
N HIS A 31 -1.02 -1.46 -5.22
CA HIS A 31 -1.87 -0.46 -4.55
C HIS A 31 -2.07 0.80 -5.40
N ASN A 32 -1.06 1.20 -6.19
CA ASN A 32 -1.15 2.37 -7.07
C ASN A 32 -1.74 2.06 -8.47
N ALA A 33 -1.99 0.79 -8.78
CA ALA A 33 -2.67 0.38 -10.00
C ALA A 33 -4.20 0.37 -9.80
N HIS A 34 -4.96 0.38 -10.90
CA HIS A 34 -6.41 0.18 -10.82
C HIS A 34 -6.74 -1.22 -10.31
N HIS A 35 -7.42 -1.29 -9.17
CA HIS A 35 -7.88 -2.52 -8.53
C HIS A 35 -9.18 -2.25 -7.77
N LYS A 36 -9.76 -3.28 -7.15
CA LYS A 36 -10.90 -3.14 -6.24
C LYS A 36 -10.42 -3.29 -4.79
N GLY A 37 -11.01 -2.54 -3.86
CA GLY A 37 -10.73 -2.67 -2.43
C GLY A 37 -10.49 -1.33 -1.73
N PHE A 38 -10.10 -1.39 -0.46
CA PHE A 38 -9.92 -0.20 0.37
C PHE A 38 -8.91 0.80 -0.23
N THR A 39 -7.76 0.30 -0.68
CA THR A 39 -6.69 1.15 -1.25
C THR A 39 -6.98 1.63 -2.66
N ALA A 40 -8.06 1.19 -3.30
CA ALA A 40 -8.40 1.59 -4.67
C ALA A 40 -8.86 3.06 -4.81
N MET A 41 -9.13 3.73 -3.68
CA MET A 41 -9.56 5.13 -3.66
C MET A 41 -8.45 6.14 -4.01
N ALA A 42 -7.19 5.70 -3.98
CA ALA A 42 -6.02 6.54 -4.24
C ALA A 42 -4.94 5.75 -4.98
N ASN A 43 -4.07 6.46 -5.69
CA ASN A 43 -2.98 5.90 -6.50
C ASN A 43 -1.60 6.50 -6.17
N ASP A 44 -1.50 7.22 -5.07
CA ASP A 44 -0.30 7.90 -4.56
C ASP A 44 0.20 7.28 -3.24
N TRP A 45 -0.11 6.00 -3.01
CA TRP A 45 0.35 5.28 -1.83
C TRP A 45 1.87 5.18 -1.80
N SER A 46 2.45 5.55 -0.67
CA SER A 46 3.90 5.56 -0.42
C SER A 46 4.24 4.80 0.86
N LEU A 47 5.35 4.06 0.85
CA LEU A 47 5.83 3.30 2.02
C LEU A 47 6.33 4.24 3.11
N VAL A 48 5.86 4.04 4.34
CA VAL A 48 6.34 4.79 5.52
C VAL A 48 6.98 3.88 6.57
N TYR A 49 6.72 2.56 6.53
CA TYR A 49 7.32 1.57 7.44
C TYR A 49 7.34 0.17 6.80
N CYS A 50 8.40 -0.62 7.02
CA CYS A 50 8.49 -2.06 6.68
C CYS A 50 9.22 -2.89 7.73
#